data_AF-A0A847B184-F1
#
_entry.id   AF-A0A847B184-F1
#
_cell.length_a   1.000
_cell.length_b   1.000
_cell.length_c   1.000
_cell.angle_alpha   90.00
_cell.angle_beta   90.00
_cell.angle_gamma   90.00
#
_symmetry.space_group_name_H-M   'P 1'
#
loop_
_entity.id
_entity.type
_entity.pdbx_description
1 polymer ?
#
loop_
_entity_poly.entity_id
_entity_poly.type
_entity_poly.pdbx_seq_one_letter_code
_entity_poly.pdbx_strand_id
1 'polypeptide(L)'
;FSFISGEDKIQKVSEFYIPWEIEDTHPLVHAAVEAAEAAGCPSEAEYWKFYTNASYTGGHLGIPTIGFGPGEESECHTINESIALKDIEKAVEFFTLLPSFIRKYA
;
A
#
# COMPACT_ATOMS: atom_id res chain seq x y z
N PHE A 1 11.56 6.24 16.98
CA PHE A 1 11.34 7.50 17.75
C PHE A 1 10.36 7.22 18.89
N SER A 2 10.63 7.66 20.12
CA SER A 2 9.74 7.43 21.28
C SER A 2 8.76 8.58 21.44
N PHE A 3 7.46 8.30 21.31
CA PHE A 3 6.41 9.28 21.61
C PHE A 3 6.01 9.24 23.08
N ILE A 4 5.73 10.42 23.65
CA ILE A 4 5.16 10.59 24.98
C ILE A 4 3.67 10.86 24.78
N SER A 5 2.80 9.90 25.12
CA SER A 5 1.39 10.18 25.39
C SER A 5 1.20 10.32 26.90
N GLY A 6 0.31 11.23 27.32
CA GLY A 6 0.10 11.62 28.71
C GLY A 6 -0.04 10.48 29.71
N GLU A 7 0.41 10.77 30.94
CA GLU A 7 0.87 9.90 32.02
C GLU A 7 2.33 9.44 31.87
N ASP A 8 3.18 9.87 32.80
CA ASP A 8 4.64 9.68 32.89
C ASP A 8 5.10 8.20 32.89
N LYS A 9 4.86 7.48 31.80
CA LYS A 9 5.32 6.10 31.59
C LYS A 9 6.04 6.02 30.27
N ILE A 10 7.38 6.12 30.33
CA ILE A 10 8.24 5.76 29.21
C ILE A 10 8.23 4.23 29.10
N GLN A 11 7.38 3.70 28.23
CA GLN A 11 7.46 2.29 27.84
C GLN A 11 8.52 2.13 26.75
N LYS A 12 9.48 1.24 27.00
CA LYS A 12 10.41 0.78 25.98
C LYS A 12 9.66 -0.19 25.07
N VAL A 13 9.10 0.34 23.98
CA VAL A 13 8.52 -0.47 22.91
C VAL A 13 9.65 -0.90 21.99
N SER A 14 9.78 -2.20 21.73
CA SER A 14 10.65 -2.68 20.66
C SER A 14 9.99 -2.34 19.32
N GLU A 15 10.63 -1.52 18.50
CA GLU A 15 10.22 -1.30 17.11
C GLU A 15 10.27 -2.65 16.38
N PHE A 16 9.12 -3.18 16.01
CA PHE A 16 8.97 -4.40 15.21
C PHE A 16 8.02 -4.08 14.06
N TYR A 17 8.57 -3.53 12.98
CA TYR A 17 7.86 -3.45 11.72
C TYR A 17 8.58 -4.36 10.74
N ILE A 18 7.93 -5.47 10.39
CA ILE A 18 8.49 -6.48 9.51
C ILE A 18 8.24 -6.01 8.07
N PRO A 19 9.28 -5.87 7.23
CA PRO A 19 9.08 -5.58 5.82
C PRO A 19 8.26 -6.70 5.19
N TRP A 20 7.44 -6.38 4.20
CA TRP A 20 6.66 -7.38 3.48
C TRP A 20 6.98 -7.27 1.99
N GLU A 21 6.96 -8.42 1.34
CA GLU A 21 7.08 -8.58 -0.10
C GLU A 21 6.26 -9.82 -0.45
N ILE A 22 5.67 -9.84 -1.64
CA ILE A 22 5.06 -11.03 -2.22
C ILE A 22 5.69 -11.26 -3.59
N GLU A 23 5.94 -12.51 -3.93
CA GLU A 23 6.56 -12.90 -5.19
C GLU A 23 5.83 -12.28 -6.39
N ASP A 24 6.57 -11.78 -7.38
CA ASP A 24 6.01 -11.17 -8.59
C ASP A 24 5.05 -12.10 -9.36
N THR A 25 5.27 -13.41 -9.22
CA THR A 25 4.44 -14.47 -9.80
C THR A 25 3.13 -14.73 -9.06
N HIS A 26 2.91 -14.08 -7.91
CA HIS A 26 1.74 -14.31 -7.08
C HIS A 26 0.47 -13.79 -7.81
N PRO A 27 -0.65 -14.56 -7.83
CA PRO A 27 -1.91 -14.17 -8.47
C PRO A 27 -2.38 -12.75 -8.14
N LEU A 28 -2.22 -12.32 -6.89
CA LEU A 28 -2.57 -10.98 -6.44
C LEU A 28 -1.74 -9.88 -7.10
N VAL A 29 -0.44 -10.11 -7.35
CA VAL A 29 0.45 -9.15 -8.03
C VAL A 29 0.02 -9.03 -9.49
N HIS A 30 -0.15 -10.15 -10.20
CA HIS A 30 -0.63 -10.14 -11.58
C HIS A 30 -1.98 -9.44 -11.72
N ALA A 31 -2.91 -9.73 -10.82
CA ALA A 31 -4.22 -9.08 -10.82
C ALA A 31 -4.14 -7.57 -10.60
N ALA A 32 -3.25 -7.12 -9.70
CA ALA A 32 -3.04 -5.70 -9.42
C ALA A 32 -2.39 -4.98 -10.60
N VAL A 33 -1.34 -5.55 -11.19
CA VAL A 33 -0.65 -4.97 -12.36
C VAL A 33 -1.62 -4.79 -13.53
N GLU A 34 -2.44 -5.80 -13.85
CA GLU A 34 -3.43 -5.67 -14.91
C GLU A 34 -4.53 -4.64 -14.58
N ALA A 35 -4.98 -4.58 -13.32
CA ALA A 35 -5.96 -3.57 -12.90
C ALA A 35 -5.40 -2.15 -13.00
N ALA A 36 -4.12 -1.96 -12.67
CA ALA A 36 -3.44 -0.68 -12.77
C ALA A 36 -3.26 -0.25 -14.22
N GLU A 37 -2.82 -1.16 -15.09
CA GLU A 37 -2.68 -0.90 -16.52
C GLU A 37 -4.03 -0.52 -17.15
N ALA A 38 -5.09 -1.26 -16.82
CA ALA A 38 -6.44 -0.99 -17.29
C ALA A 38 -6.99 0.36 -16.80
N ALA A 39 -6.64 0.79 -15.59
CA ALA A 39 -6.98 2.12 -15.05
C ALA A 39 -6.08 3.26 -15.58
N GLY A 40 -5.17 2.98 -16.51
CA GLY A 40 -4.24 3.97 -17.06
C GLY A 40 -3.19 4.45 -16.05
N CYS A 41 -2.82 3.60 -15.09
CA CYS A 41 -1.68 3.77 -14.20
C CYS A 41 -0.44 3.04 -14.77
N PRO A 42 0.78 3.38 -14.30
CA PRO A 42 1.97 2.57 -14.56
C PRO A 42 1.74 1.10 -14.15
N SER A 43 2.26 0.18 -14.96
CA SER A 43 2.09 -1.27 -14.78
C SER A 43 3.28 -1.95 -14.09
N GLU A 44 4.30 -1.19 -13.69
CA GLU A 44 5.45 -1.72 -12.95
C GLU A 44 5.14 -1.71 -11.45
N ALA A 45 5.31 -2.86 -10.79
CA ALA A 45 5.19 -2.97 -9.35
C ALA A 45 6.45 -2.42 -8.67
N GLU A 46 6.26 -1.60 -7.64
CA GLU A 46 7.33 -1.05 -6.81
C GLU A 46 7.08 -1.34 -5.32
N TYR A 47 8.03 -0.97 -4.47
CA TYR A 47 7.93 -1.08 -3.02
C TYR A 47 7.90 0.30 -2.37
N TRP A 48 7.09 0.46 -1.31
CA TRP A 48 7.13 1.66 -0.49
C TRP A 48 8.34 1.64 0.45
N LYS A 49 9.00 2.80 0.59
CA LYS A 49 10.18 2.99 1.47
C LYS A 49 9.78 3.40 2.90
N PHE A 50 8.51 3.22 3.25
CA PHE A 50 7.93 3.56 4.55
C PHE A 50 6.96 2.48 5.01
N TYR A 51 6.64 2.50 6.30
CA TYR A 51 5.75 1.50 6.90
C TYR A 51 4.28 1.84 6.70
N THR A 52 3.51 0.80 6.42
CA THR A 52 2.04 0.85 6.41
C THR A 52 1.47 -0.26 7.28
N ASN A 53 0.15 -0.36 7.38
CA ASN A 53 -0.52 -1.50 8.01
C ASN A 53 -0.16 -2.84 7.34
N ALA A 54 0.37 -2.84 6.11
CA ALA A 54 0.87 -4.03 5.43
C ALA A 54 2.06 -4.69 6.15
N SER A 55 2.83 -3.93 6.94
CA SER A 55 3.89 -4.50 7.80
C SER A 55 3.32 -5.50 8.81
N TYR A 56 2.06 -5.32 9.22
CA TYR A 56 1.37 -6.26 10.09
C TYR A 56 0.68 -7.36 9.28
N THR A 57 -0.15 -7.03 8.29
CA THR A 57 -0.90 -8.06 7.54
C THR A 57 0.01 -8.94 6.67
N GLY A 58 0.87 -8.33 5.86
CA GLY A 58 1.84 -9.02 5.02
C GLY A 58 3.05 -9.50 5.82
N GLY A 59 3.68 -8.60 6.58
CA GLY A 59 4.92 -8.91 7.29
C GLY A 59 4.73 -9.85 8.49
N HIS A 60 3.77 -9.56 9.38
CA HIS A 60 3.58 -10.34 10.61
C HIS A 60 2.61 -11.53 10.46
N LEU A 61 1.48 -11.34 9.76
CA LEU A 61 0.46 -12.40 9.61
C LEU A 61 0.69 -13.27 8.37
N GLY A 62 1.55 -12.87 7.44
CA GLY A 62 1.79 -13.61 6.19
C GLY A 62 0.59 -13.63 5.23
N ILE A 63 -0.36 -12.71 5.38
CA ILE A 63 -1.52 -12.60 4.49
C ILE A 63 -1.08 -11.83 3.23
N PRO A 64 -1.23 -12.39 2.01
CA PRO A 64 -0.85 -11.68 0.79
C PRO A 64 -1.45 -10.28 0.73
N THR A 65 -0.59 -9.27 0.70
CA THR A 65 -0.96 -7.86 0.83
C THR A 65 -0.24 -7.05 -0.24
N ILE A 66 -0.99 -6.18 -0.93
CA ILE A 66 -0.46 -5.20 -1.89
C ILE A 66 -0.76 -3.79 -1.41
N GLY A 67 0.07 -2.84 -1.83
CA GLY A 67 -0.17 -1.42 -1.67
C GLY A 67 -0.63 -0.78 -2.98
N PHE A 68 -1.67 0.03 -2.95
CA PHE A 68 -2.07 0.87 -4.08
C PHE A 68 -2.83 2.10 -3.55
N GLY A 69 -2.56 3.28 -4.09
CA GLY A 69 -3.22 4.52 -3.69
C GLY A 69 -2.98 5.65 -4.69
N PRO A 70 -3.82 6.70 -4.66
CA PRO A 70 -3.64 7.88 -5.50
C PRO A 70 -2.59 8.84 -4.91
N GLY A 71 -2.02 9.69 -5.76
CA GLY A 71 -1.08 10.73 -5.37
C GLY A 71 0.38 10.26 -5.31
N GLU A 72 1.27 11.20 -5.02
CA GLU A 72 2.72 11.00 -5.00
C GLU A 72 3.23 10.93 -3.56
N GLU A 73 4.14 9.99 -3.27
CA GLU A 73 4.74 9.83 -1.93
C GLU A 73 5.41 11.13 -1.43
N SER A 74 5.96 11.94 -2.33
CA SER A 74 6.62 13.21 -2.00
C SER A 74 5.69 14.30 -1.45
N GLU A 75 4.38 14.19 -1.70
CA GLU A 75 3.39 15.17 -1.25
C GLU A 75 2.82 14.83 0.14
N CYS A 76 3.00 13.59 0.60
CA CYS A 76 2.55 13.15 1.91
C CYS A 76 3.24 13.93 3.05
N HIS A 77 2.48 14.25 4.10
CA HIS A 77 2.98 14.94 5.31
C HIS A 77 3.54 16.35 5.06
N THR A 78 3.11 17.01 3.98
CA THR A 78 3.45 18.40 3.70
C THR A 78 2.41 19.36 4.30
N ILE A 79 2.78 20.64 4.50
CA ILE A 79 1.86 21.64 5.09
C ILE A 79 0.62 21.84 4.20
N ASN A 80 0.81 21.79 2.88
CA ASN A 80 -0.24 21.98 1.89
C ASN A 80 -0.47 20.69 1.10
N GLU A 81 -0.57 19.56 1.80
CA GLU A 81 -0.83 18.25 1.18
C GLU A 81 -2.06 18.34 0.28
N SER A 82 -1.88 17.91 -0.96
CA SER A 82 -2.92 17.96 -1.99
C SER A 82 -2.79 16.77 -2.92
N ILE A 83 -3.87 16.50 -3.65
CA ILE A 83 -3.94 15.35 -4.53
C ILE A 83 -4.68 15.73 -5.82
N ALA A 84 -4.22 15.22 -6.96
CA ALA A 84 -4.93 15.42 -8.21
C ALA A 84 -6.22 14.59 -8.21
N LEU A 85 -7.35 15.22 -8.56
CA LEU A 85 -8.64 14.51 -8.66
C LEU A 85 -8.58 13.35 -9.65
N LYS A 86 -7.79 13.49 -10.72
CA LYS A 86 -7.57 12.44 -11.70
C LYS A 86 -6.93 11.19 -11.10
N ASP A 87 -6.04 11.34 -10.11
CA ASP A 87 -5.42 10.18 -9.46
C ASP A 87 -6.43 9.44 -8.59
N ILE A 88 -7.34 10.17 -7.93
CA ILE A 88 -8.47 9.59 -7.21
C ILE A 88 -9.36 8.79 -8.17
N GLU A 89 -9.72 9.36 -9.33
CA GLU A 89 -10.54 8.68 -10.34
C GLU A 89 -9.89 7.37 -10.81
N LYS A 90 -8.59 7.39 -11.11
CA LYS A 90 -7.83 6.19 -11.47
C LYS A 90 -7.78 5.16 -10.35
N ALA A 91 -7.63 5.60 -9.10
CA ALA A 91 -7.63 4.67 -7.97
C ALA A 91 -9.00 4.00 -7.77
N VAL A 92 -10.10 4.75 -7.96
CA VAL A 92 -11.45 4.17 -7.95
C VAL A 92 -11.61 3.13 -9.07
N GLU A 93 -11.13 3.43 -10.27
CA GLU A 93 -11.14 2.48 -11.39
C GLU A 93 -10.34 1.21 -11.08
N PHE A 94 -9.10 1.35 -10.58
CA PHE A 94 -8.28 0.24 -10.11
C PHE A 94 -9.03 -0.67 -9.12
N PHE A 95 -9.57 -0.11 -8.03
CA PHE A 95 -10.25 -0.91 -7.00
C PHE A 95 -11.55 -1.53 -7.50
N THR A 96 -12.20 -0.93 -8.51
CA THR A 96 -13.39 -1.49 -9.16
C THR A 96 -13.04 -2.68 -10.05
N LEU A 97 -11.91 -2.60 -10.76
CA LEU A 97 -11.45 -3.65 -11.67
C LEU A 97 -10.79 -4.82 -10.95
N LEU A 98 -10.04 -4.57 -9.87
CA LEU A 98 -9.22 -5.54 -9.17
C LEU A 98 -9.95 -6.86 -8.83
N PRO A 99 -11.19 -6.88 -8.30
CA PRO A 99 -11.89 -8.13 -8.01
C PRO A 99 -12.13 -9.00 -9.25
N SER A 100 -12.28 -8.41 -10.44
CA SER A 100 -12.44 -9.16 -11.69
C SER A 100 -11.15 -9.83 -12.12
N PHE A 101 -10.02 -9.14 -11.98
CA PHE A 101 -8.70 -9.69 -12.27
C PHE A 101 -8.26 -10.72 -11.23
N ILE A 102 -8.58 -10.54 -9.94
CA ILE A 102 -8.34 -11.58 -8.92
C ILE A 102 -9.06 -12.88 -9.31
N ARG A 103 -10.33 -12.81 -9.76
CA ARG A 103 -11.06 -14.00 -10.22
C ARG A 103 -10.47 -14.67 -11.45
N LYS A 104 -9.76 -13.93 -12.31
CA LYS A 104 -9.06 -14.48 -13.48
C LYS A 104 -7.85 -15.35 -13.07
N TYR A 105 -7.24 -15.04 -11.93
CA TYR A 105 -6.03 -15.70 -11.42
C TYR A 105 -6.28 -16.63 -10.21
N ALA A 106 -7.53 -16.74 -9.76
CA ALA A 106 -7.96 -17.57 -8.63
C ALA A 106 -8.19 -19.04 -8.99
#